data_AF-A0A3B9AIH6-F1
#
_entry.id   AF-A0A3B9AIH6-F1
#
_cell.length_a   1.000
_cell.length_b   1.000
_cell.length_c   1.000
_cell.angle_alpha   90.00
_cell.angle_beta   90.00
_cell.angle_gamma   90.00
#
_symmetry.space_group_name_H-M   'P 1'
#
loop_
_entity.id
_entity.type
_entity.pdbx_description
1 polymer ?
#
loop_
_entity_poly.entity_id
_entity_poly.type
_entity_poly.pdbx_seq_one_letter_code
_entity_poly.pdbx_strand_id
1 'polypeptide(L)'
;MASKSSTRASFQYEPQEEVLDVKPQGTKLHIGIPKETAFQENRIALTPDAVGVLVMNGNRVSVEHNAGEASHFSDHDYAEAGATIVYDREEVFRCPILVKSAPPVEEDMPLIQMNQTIISPVHFSALKKELIVQMMEKRVTALSFENFKDESGTYPIVRSMSEIAGSAVMLIAGQYLSSF
;
A
#
# COMPACT_ATOMS: atom_id res chain seq x y z
N MET A 1 80.12 -4.01 -7.50
CA MET A 1 79.48 -5.19 -8.12
C MET A 1 78.08 -5.31 -7.55
N ALA A 2 77.05 -5.12 -8.39
CA ALA A 2 75.65 -5.12 -8.00
C ALA A 2 75.10 -6.56 -7.97
N SER A 3 74.48 -6.96 -6.85
CA SER A 3 73.71 -8.20 -6.75
C SER A 3 72.25 -7.88 -7.08
N LYS A 4 71.77 -8.30 -8.26
CA LYS A 4 70.37 -8.17 -8.67
C LYS A 4 69.55 -9.23 -7.95
N SER A 5 68.56 -8.82 -7.16
CA SER A 5 67.53 -9.72 -6.63
C SER A 5 66.56 -10.12 -7.75
N SER A 6 66.40 -11.43 -7.94
CA SER A 6 65.49 -12.04 -8.91
C SER A 6 64.05 -11.95 -8.40
N THR A 7 63.19 -11.22 -9.10
CA THR A 7 61.74 -11.18 -8.84
C THR A 7 61.11 -12.50 -9.32
N ARG A 8 60.44 -13.25 -8.44
CA ARG A 8 59.62 -14.40 -8.84
C ARG A 8 58.15 -13.99 -8.78
N ALA A 9 57.59 -13.61 -9.93
CA ALA A 9 56.15 -13.45 -10.08
C ALA A 9 55.57 -14.85 -10.38
N SER A 10 54.87 -15.42 -9.41
CA SER A 10 54.01 -16.58 -9.64
C SER A 10 52.69 -16.33 -8.94
N PHE A 11 51.85 -15.49 -9.54
CA PHE A 11 50.42 -15.50 -9.26
C PHE A 11 49.83 -16.70 -9.99
N GLN A 12 49.37 -17.68 -9.23
CA GLN A 12 48.69 -18.86 -9.72
C GLN A 12 47.20 -18.53 -9.70
N TYR A 13 46.59 -18.38 -10.89
CA TYR A 13 45.16 -18.12 -11.00
C TYR A 13 44.43 -19.45 -10.92
N GLU A 14 43.69 -19.67 -9.83
CA GLU A 14 42.68 -20.73 -9.75
C GLU A 14 41.34 -20.14 -10.23
N PRO A 15 40.68 -20.75 -11.24
CA PRO A 15 39.36 -20.33 -11.64
C PRO A 15 38.38 -20.68 -10.51
N GLN A 16 37.71 -19.67 -9.97
CA GLN A 16 36.61 -19.90 -9.03
C GLN A 16 35.42 -20.50 -9.78
N GLU A 17 34.70 -21.40 -9.10
CA GLU A 17 33.46 -21.96 -9.65
C GLU A 17 32.42 -20.84 -9.82
N GLU A 18 31.77 -20.82 -10.99
CA GLU A 18 30.68 -19.91 -11.30
C GLU A 18 29.48 -20.26 -10.41
N VAL A 19 29.19 -19.42 -9.42
CA VAL A 19 27.98 -19.57 -8.61
C VAL A 19 26.77 -19.24 -9.47
N LEU A 20 25.83 -20.18 -9.55
CA LEU A 20 24.54 -19.98 -10.20
C LEU A 20 23.87 -18.75 -9.58
N ASP A 21 23.52 -17.77 -10.43
CA ASP A 21 22.85 -16.54 -10.01
C ASP A 21 21.45 -16.91 -9.49
N VAL A 22 21.33 -17.13 -8.18
CA VAL A 22 20.04 -17.33 -7.53
C VAL A 22 19.34 -15.99 -7.57
N LYS A 23 18.51 -15.78 -8.60
CA LYS A 23 17.62 -14.62 -8.67
C LYS A 23 16.90 -14.54 -7.32
N PRO A 24 16.96 -13.41 -6.60
CA PRO A 24 16.24 -13.28 -5.35
C PRO A 24 14.78 -13.61 -5.63
N GLN A 25 14.28 -14.68 -5.02
CA GLN A 25 12.87 -15.04 -5.13
C GLN A 25 12.10 -13.86 -4.56
N GLY A 26 11.33 -13.18 -5.43
CA GLY A 26 10.52 -12.05 -5.03
C GLY A 26 9.67 -12.45 -3.83
N THR A 27 9.77 -11.68 -2.74
CA THR A 27 9.01 -11.93 -1.53
C THR A 27 7.53 -11.84 -1.85
N LYS A 28 6.78 -12.93 -1.66
CA LYS A 28 5.33 -12.90 -1.84
C LYS A 28 4.72 -12.03 -0.76
N LEU A 29 4.08 -10.93 -1.15
CA LEU A 29 3.38 -10.05 -0.22
C LEU A 29 1.96 -10.57 0.04
N HIS A 30 1.46 -10.37 1.25
CA HIS A 30 0.05 -10.59 1.58
C HIS A 30 -0.58 -9.26 1.99
N ILE A 31 -1.53 -8.81 1.18
CA ILE A 31 -2.13 -7.49 1.23
C ILE A 31 -3.61 -7.63 1.61
N GLY A 32 -4.03 -6.94 2.66
CA GLY A 32 -5.41 -6.84 3.09
C GLY A 32 -6.04 -5.52 2.68
N ILE A 33 -7.25 -5.57 2.14
CA ILE A 33 -8.06 -4.41 1.75
C ILE A 33 -9.36 -4.47 2.57
N PRO A 34 -9.43 -3.79 3.72
CA PRO A 34 -10.63 -3.76 4.54
C PRO A 34 -11.69 -2.84 3.92
N LYS A 35 -12.94 -3.05 4.31
CA LYS A 35 -14.05 -2.13 4.02
C LYS A 35 -13.85 -0.84 4.78
N GLU A 36 -14.10 0.29 4.13
CA GLU A 36 -14.01 1.58 4.81
C GLU A 36 -15.22 1.83 5.70
N THR A 37 -14.94 2.32 6.90
CA THR A 37 -15.93 2.71 7.91
C THR A 37 -15.88 4.22 8.20
N ALA A 38 -14.98 4.95 7.53
CA ALA A 38 -14.86 6.39 7.67
C ALA A 38 -16.11 7.10 7.13
N PHE A 39 -16.49 8.21 7.77
CA PHE A 39 -17.70 8.95 7.44
C PHE A 39 -17.68 9.44 5.98
N GLN A 40 -18.73 9.10 5.22
CA GLN A 40 -18.90 9.45 3.81
C GLN A 40 -17.77 8.97 2.87
N GLU A 41 -17.01 7.95 3.28
CA GLU A 41 -16.02 7.34 2.40
C GLU A 41 -16.66 6.25 1.53
N ASN A 42 -16.75 6.52 0.23
CA ASN A 42 -17.28 5.58 -0.74
C ASN A 42 -16.19 4.95 -1.62
N ARG A 43 -14.92 5.37 -1.48
CA ARG A 43 -13.80 4.90 -2.29
C ARG A 43 -13.20 3.63 -1.70
N ILE A 44 -12.77 2.73 -2.57
CA ILE A 44 -11.93 1.58 -2.23
C ILE A 44 -10.46 1.85 -2.56
N ALA A 45 -9.55 1.27 -1.78
CA ALA A 45 -8.12 1.57 -1.90
C ALA A 45 -7.48 1.05 -3.20
N LEU A 46 -7.94 -0.10 -3.71
CA LEU A 46 -7.49 -0.68 -4.97
C LEU A 46 -8.69 -1.18 -5.77
N THR A 47 -8.69 -0.89 -7.07
CA THR A 47 -9.67 -1.42 -8.02
C THR A 47 -9.40 -2.89 -8.34
N PRO A 48 -10.39 -3.65 -8.84
CA PRO A 48 -10.18 -5.04 -9.29
C PRO A 48 -9.02 -5.18 -10.27
N ASP A 49 -8.85 -4.24 -11.21
CA ASP A 49 -7.72 -4.24 -12.15
C ASP A 49 -6.36 -4.16 -11.45
N ALA A 50 -6.23 -3.27 -10.46
CA ALA A 50 -5.00 -3.13 -9.68
C ALA A 50 -4.72 -4.38 -8.83
N VAL A 51 -5.77 -5.00 -8.30
CA VAL A 51 -5.68 -6.30 -7.62
C VAL A 51 -5.18 -7.38 -8.56
N GLY A 52 -5.72 -7.46 -9.78
CA GLY A 52 -5.28 -8.41 -10.80
C GLY A 52 -3.79 -8.29 -11.09
N VAL A 53 -3.26 -7.07 -11.22
CA VAL A 53 -1.82 -6.84 -11.41
C VAL A 53 -0.99 -7.35 -10.22
N LEU A 54 -1.45 -7.12 -8.99
CA LEU A 54 -0.75 -7.60 -7.79
C LEU A 54 -0.72 -9.13 -7.72
N VAL A 55 -1.85 -9.77 -8.03
CA VAL A 55 -2.00 -11.24 -8.04
C VAL A 55 -1.17 -11.86 -9.17
N MET A 56 -1.16 -11.27 -10.36
CA MET A 56 -0.31 -11.70 -11.48
C MET A 56 1.18 -11.65 -11.14
N ASN A 57 1.61 -10.69 -10.32
CA ASN A 57 2.98 -10.60 -9.80
C ASN A 57 3.27 -11.59 -8.66
N GLY A 58 2.34 -12.49 -8.32
CA GLY A 58 2.51 -13.55 -7.33
C GLY A 58 2.19 -13.14 -5.89
N ASN A 59 1.59 -11.96 -5.67
CA ASN A 59 1.16 -11.51 -4.35
C ASN A 59 -0.23 -12.08 -4.01
N ARG A 60 -0.51 -12.21 -2.72
CA ARG A 60 -1.83 -12.58 -2.22
C ARG A 60 -2.59 -11.33 -1.82
N VAL A 61 -3.80 -11.17 -2.34
CA VAL A 61 -4.69 -10.06 -1.96
C VAL A 61 -5.94 -10.63 -1.30
N SER A 62 -6.27 -10.11 -0.13
CA SER A 62 -7.47 -10.42 0.64
C SER A 62 -8.35 -9.18 0.73
N VAL A 63 -9.61 -9.30 0.35
CA VAL A 63 -10.57 -8.18 0.32
C VAL A 63 -11.74 -8.50 1.23
N GLU A 64 -12.14 -7.55 2.06
CA GLU A 64 -13.33 -7.69 2.91
C GLU A 64 -14.60 -7.74 2.06
N HIS A 65 -15.54 -8.62 2.43
CA HIS A 65 -16.86 -8.74 1.79
C HIS A 65 -17.57 -7.38 1.71
N ASN A 66 -18.04 -7.01 0.52
CA ASN A 66 -18.69 -5.73 0.21
C ASN A 66 -17.81 -4.48 0.48
N ALA A 67 -16.48 -4.60 0.44
CA ALA A 67 -15.59 -3.44 0.54
C ALA A 67 -15.71 -2.49 -0.66
N GLY A 68 -15.92 -3.03 -1.86
CA GLY A 68 -16.00 -2.26 -3.10
C GLY A 68 -17.40 -1.77 -3.48
N GLU A 69 -18.45 -2.15 -2.74
CA GLU A 69 -19.85 -1.94 -3.14
C GLU A 69 -20.18 -0.45 -3.34
N ALA A 70 -19.69 0.41 -2.44
CA ALA A 70 -19.86 1.87 -2.53
C ALA A 70 -19.11 2.51 -3.71
N SER A 71 -18.09 1.82 -4.24
CA SER A 71 -17.34 2.19 -5.44
C SER A 71 -17.87 1.50 -6.71
N HIS A 72 -19.02 0.82 -6.63
CA HIS A 72 -19.61 0.04 -7.73
C HIS A 72 -18.75 -1.16 -8.19
N PHE A 73 -17.94 -1.72 -7.31
CA PHE A 73 -17.23 -2.98 -7.54
C PHE A 73 -17.84 -4.07 -6.68
N SER A 74 -18.27 -5.16 -7.31
CA SER A 74 -18.81 -6.32 -6.61
C SER A 74 -17.68 -7.24 -6.13
N ASP A 75 -17.98 -8.07 -5.13
CA ASP A 75 -17.07 -9.11 -4.68
C ASP A 75 -16.70 -10.11 -5.79
N HIS A 76 -17.62 -10.32 -6.74
CA HIS A 76 -17.35 -11.16 -7.91
C HIS A 76 -16.22 -10.55 -8.76
N ASP A 77 -16.19 -9.23 -8.94
CA ASP A 77 -15.13 -8.57 -9.71
C ASP A 77 -13.75 -8.75 -9.06
N TYR A 78 -13.69 -8.69 -7.73
CA TYR A 78 -12.46 -8.97 -6.99
C TYR A 78 -12.06 -10.46 -7.04
N ALA A 79 -13.02 -11.37 -6.95
CA ALA A 79 -12.78 -12.80 -7.05
C ALA A 79 -12.23 -13.18 -8.45
N GLU A 80 -12.81 -12.63 -9.52
CA GLU A 80 -12.34 -12.81 -10.89
C GLU A 80 -10.93 -12.22 -11.11
N ALA A 81 -10.61 -11.12 -10.42
CA ALA A 81 -9.25 -10.55 -10.39
C ALA A 81 -8.25 -11.41 -9.57
N GLY A 82 -8.70 -12.49 -8.93
CA GLY A 82 -7.87 -13.41 -8.17
C GLY A 82 -7.64 -13.04 -6.71
N ALA A 83 -8.40 -12.09 -6.16
CA ALA A 83 -8.41 -11.84 -4.72
C ALA A 83 -9.20 -12.91 -3.95
N THR A 84 -8.80 -13.11 -2.69
CA THR A 84 -9.58 -13.91 -1.73
C THR A 84 -10.59 -13.00 -1.04
N ILE A 85 -11.88 -13.28 -1.20
CA ILE A 85 -12.93 -12.58 -0.45
C ILE A 85 -13.01 -13.14 0.97
N VAL A 86 -12.96 -12.25 1.95
CA VAL A 86 -12.93 -12.56 3.38
C VAL A 86 -14.15 -11.94 4.04
N TYR A 87 -14.93 -12.75 4.75
CA TYR A 87 -16.17 -12.30 5.39
C TYR A 87 -15.96 -11.75 6.79
N ASP A 88 -14.86 -12.16 7.45
CA ASP A 88 -14.49 -11.66 8.77
C ASP A 88 -13.49 -10.50 8.64
N ARG A 89 -13.87 -9.33 9.16
CA ARG A 89 -13.00 -8.16 9.18
C ARG A 89 -11.71 -8.43 9.94
N GLU A 90 -11.74 -9.20 11.03
CA GLU A 90 -10.53 -9.50 11.81
C GLU A 90 -9.50 -10.25 10.96
N GLU A 91 -9.94 -11.18 10.12
CA GLU A 91 -9.06 -11.94 9.23
C GLU A 91 -8.37 -11.05 8.19
N VAL A 92 -9.06 -10.04 7.65
CA VAL A 92 -8.43 -9.06 6.74
C VAL A 92 -7.36 -8.26 7.47
N PHE A 93 -7.65 -7.83 8.70
CA PHE A 93 -6.71 -7.09 9.54
C PHE A 93 -5.53 -7.94 10.02
N ARG A 94 -5.53 -9.26 9.86
CA ARG A 94 -4.35 -10.11 10.12
C ARG A 94 -3.30 -10.08 9.01
N CYS A 95 -3.60 -9.48 7.86
CA CYS A 95 -2.63 -9.35 6.77
C CYS A 95 -1.43 -8.48 7.19
N PRO A 96 -0.18 -8.82 6.81
CA PRO A 96 1.01 -8.04 7.20
C PRO A 96 1.03 -6.63 6.60
N ILE A 97 0.36 -6.44 5.45
CA ILE A 97 0.20 -5.13 4.80
C ILE A 97 -1.30 -4.85 4.69
N LEU A 98 -1.73 -3.68 5.17
CA LEU A 98 -3.08 -3.16 4.96
C LEU A 98 -3.03 -1.95 4.03
N VAL A 99 -3.97 -1.87 3.10
CA VAL A 99 -4.12 -0.72 2.19
C VAL A 99 -5.53 -0.16 2.36
N LYS A 100 -5.61 1.10 2.77
CA LYS A 100 -6.85 1.82 3.07
C LYS A 100 -6.94 3.12 2.28
N SER A 101 -8.15 3.51 1.89
CA SER A 101 -8.44 4.80 1.24
C SER A 101 -8.68 5.92 2.24
N ALA A 102 -9.03 5.59 3.49
CA ALA A 102 -9.19 6.51 4.60
C ALA A 102 -8.16 6.28 5.74
N PRO A 103 -7.89 7.29 6.59
CA PRO A 103 -7.05 7.10 7.77
C PRO A 103 -7.62 6.02 8.70
N PRO A 104 -6.76 5.29 9.45
CA PRO A 104 -7.21 4.37 10.49
C PRO A 104 -8.08 5.08 11.53
N VAL A 105 -9.24 4.49 11.83
CA VAL A 105 -10.17 4.99 12.85
C VAL A 105 -10.00 4.27 14.18
N GLU A 106 -10.63 4.79 15.23
CA GLU A 106 -10.57 4.22 16.58
C GLU A 106 -11.06 2.76 16.64
N GLU A 107 -12.05 2.42 15.82
CA GLU A 107 -12.59 1.06 15.67
C GLU A 107 -11.60 0.07 15.03
N ASP A 108 -10.64 0.57 14.25
CA ASP A 108 -9.62 -0.27 13.61
C ASP A 108 -8.51 -0.66 14.61
N MET A 109 -8.29 0.17 15.63
CA MET A 109 -7.21 0.00 16.60
C MET A 109 -7.16 -1.37 17.26
N PRO A 110 -8.25 -1.98 17.77
CA PRO A 110 -8.19 -3.32 18.36
C PRO A 110 -7.77 -4.40 17.34
N LEU A 111 -8.11 -4.23 16.06
CA LEU A 111 -7.87 -5.22 15.00
C LEU A 111 -6.45 -5.16 14.42
N ILE A 112 -5.80 -4.00 14.48
CA ILE A 112 -4.43 -3.82 13.99
C ILE A 112 -3.46 -4.75 14.71
N GLN A 113 -2.58 -5.39 13.93
CA GLN A 113 -1.59 -6.34 14.45
C GLN A 113 -0.23 -5.68 14.76
N MET A 114 0.58 -6.37 15.55
CA MET A 114 1.94 -5.95 15.88
C MET A 114 2.85 -5.99 14.65
N ASN A 115 3.70 -4.96 14.46
CA ASN A 115 4.65 -4.84 13.33
C ASN A 115 4.00 -4.85 11.93
N GLN A 116 2.73 -4.45 11.84
CA GLN A 116 2.01 -4.37 10.57
C GLN A 116 2.39 -3.11 9.78
N THR A 117 2.34 -3.20 8.46
CA THR A 117 2.48 -2.03 7.58
C THR A 117 1.11 -1.56 7.11
N ILE A 118 0.81 -0.27 7.24
CA ILE A 118 -0.46 0.32 6.83
C ILE A 118 -0.18 1.42 5.81
N ILE A 119 -0.76 1.31 4.62
CA ILE A 119 -0.70 2.31 3.55
C ILE A 119 -2.05 3.01 3.49
N SER A 120 -2.08 4.30 3.84
CA SER A 120 -3.32 5.08 3.94
C SER A 120 -3.03 6.58 3.91
N PRO A 121 -3.99 7.48 3.62
CA PRO A 121 -3.81 8.90 3.87
C PRO A 121 -3.93 9.12 5.39
N VAL A 122 -2.79 9.11 6.09
CA VAL A 122 -2.77 9.13 7.57
C VAL A 122 -3.32 10.45 8.11
N HIS A 123 -3.24 11.55 7.35
CA HIS A 123 -3.60 12.88 7.79
C HIS A 123 -3.03 13.19 9.17
N PHE A 124 -1.71 13.06 9.32
CA PHE A 124 -1.03 13.06 10.63
C PHE A 124 -1.45 14.24 11.55
N SER A 125 -1.67 15.43 10.98
CA SER A 125 -2.11 16.63 11.71
C SER A 125 -3.54 16.56 12.28
N ALA A 126 -4.40 15.72 11.71
CA ALA A 126 -5.79 15.54 12.12
C ALA A 126 -6.00 14.29 13.00
N LEU A 127 -4.99 13.42 13.11
CA LEU A 127 -5.09 12.21 13.90
C LEU A 127 -5.07 12.54 15.41
N LYS A 128 -5.94 11.88 16.17
CA LYS A 128 -5.93 11.97 17.64
C LYS A 128 -4.61 11.44 18.18
N LYS A 129 -4.05 12.10 19.20
CA LYS A 129 -2.79 11.69 19.85
C LYS A 129 -2.86 10.26 20.37
N GLU A 130 -4.00 9.86 20.90
CA GLU A 130 -4.25 8.53 21.47
C GLU A 130 -4.08 7.42 20.41
N LEU A 131 -4.57 7.65 19.18
CA LEU A 131 -4.42 6.71 18.06
C LEU A 131 -2.96 6.55 17.66
N ILE A 132 -2.22 7.66 17.60
CA ILE A 132 -0.78 7.63 17.29
C ILE A 132 -0.03 6.80 18.33
N VAL A 133 -0.32 7.00 19.62
CA VAL A 133 0.32 6.25 20.72
C VAL A 133 0.00 4.76 20.61
N GLN A 134 -1.26 4.38 20.33
CA GLN A 134 -1.64 2.98 20.14
C GLN A 134 -0.94 2.33 18.93
N MET A 135 -0.82 3.05 17.82
CA MET A 135 -0.08 2.58 16.64
C MET A 135 1.43 2.43 16.95
N MET A 136 2.00 3.33 17.76
CA MET A 136 3.39 3.25 18.22
C MET A 136 3.62 2.04 19.13
N GLU A 137 2.72 1.79 20.09
CA GLU A 137 2.77 0.61 20.97
C GLU A 137 2.76 -0.69 20.16
N LYS A 138 1.96 -0.73 19.09
CA LYS A 138 1.87 -1.85 18.15
C LYS A 138 3.00 -1.92 17.11
N ARG A 139 3.96 -0.98 17.14
CA ARG A 139 5.07 -0.85 16.17
C ARG A 139 4.60 -0.86 14.71
N VAL A 140 3.49 -0.19 14.44
CA VAL A 140 2.93 -0.08 13.09
C VAL A 140 3.83 0.78 12.22
N THR A 141 4.13 0.31 11.01
CA THR A 141 4.77 1.12 9.97
C THR A 141 3.69 1.77 9.12
N ALA A 142 3.39 3.05 9.40
CA ALA A 142 2.39 3.80 8.65
C ALA A 142 3.02 4.56 7.47
N LEU A 143 2.63 4.20 6.25
CA LEU A 143 3.07 4.83 5.01
C LEU A 143 1.97 5.79 4.53
N SER A 144 2.18 7.09 4.77
CA SER A 144 1.23 8.11 4.32
C SER A 144 1.49 8.50 2.86
N PHE A 145 0.67 7.97 1.95
CA PHE A 145 0.85 8.23 0.52
C PHE A 145 0.58 9.69 0.13
N GLU A 146 -0.16 10.45 0.96
CA GLU A 146 -0.38 11.89 0.76
C GLU A 146 0.93 12.70 0.82
N ASN A 147 1.94 12.16 1.53
CA ASN A 147 3.24 12.77 1.72
C ASN A 147 4.28 12.26 0.70
N PHE A 148 3.87 11.43 -0.26
CA PHE A 148 4.75 11.03 -1.35
C PHE A 148 5.03 12.23 -2.24
N LYS A 149 6.33 12.50 -2.42
CA LYS A 149 6.83 13.58 -3.26
C LYS A 149 7.51 13.00 -4.48
N ASP A 150 7.27 13.61 -5.63
CA ASP A 150 8.07 13.36 -6.81
C ASP A 150 9.41 14.12 -6.75
N GLU A 151 10.27 13.90 -7.74
CA GLU A 151 11.56 14.59 -7.89
C GLU A 151 11.40 16.10 -8.05
N SER A 152 10.23 16.56 -8.49
CA SER A 152 9.89 17.97 -8.65
C SER A 152 9.34 18.61 -7.36
N GLY A 153 9.26 17.85 -6.26
CA GLY A 153 8.72 18.32 -4.97
C GLY A 153 7.20 18.45 -4.92
N THR A 154 6.47 17.95 -5.93
CA THR A 154 5.01 17.96 -5.98
C THR A 154 4.45 16.70 -5.31
N TYR A 155 3.22 16.79 -4.81
CA TYR A 155 2.48 15.67 -4.23
C TYR A 155 1.50 15.10 -5.29
N PRO A 156 1.90 14.11 -6.10
CA PRO A 156 1.12 13.67 -7.27
C PRO A 156 -0.26 13.12 -6.90
N ILE A 157 -0.37 12.40 -5.77
CA ILE A 157 -1.63 11.81 -5.32
C ILE A 157 -2.60 12.91 -4.87
N VAL A 158 -2.12 13.87 -4.06
CA VAL A 158 -2.92 15.01 -3.59
C VAL A 158 -3.36 15.89 -4.77
N ARG A 159 -2.47 16.09 -5.75
CA ARG A 159 -2.78 16.82 -6.98
C ARG A 159 -3.91 16.13 -7.78
N SER A 160 -3.80 14.81 -7.99
CA SER A 160 -4.83 14.04 -8.71
C SER A 160 -6.20 14.15 -8.02
N MET A 161 -6.22 14.08 -6.69
CA MET A 161 -7.43 14.31 -5.90
C MET A 161 -7.98 15.73 -6.06
N SER A 162 -7.11 16.73 -6.13
CA SER A 162 -7.50 18.15 -6.32
C SER A 162 -8.09 18.40 -7.70
N GLU A 163 -7.59 17.72 -8.74
CA GLU A 163 -8.12 17.79 -10.10
C GLU A 163 -9.54 17.20 -10.18
N ILE A 164 -9.77 16.04 -9.52
CA ILE A 164 -11.12 15.45 -9.41
C ILE A 164 -12.06 16.42 -8.70
N ALA A 165 -11.66 16.96 -7.54
CA ALA A 165 -12.45 17.93 -6.80
C ALA A 165 -12.80 19.15 -7.65
N GLY A 166 -11.81 19.74 -8.35
CA GLY A 166 -12.00 20.88 -9.22
C GLY A 166 -13.00 20.64 -10.36
N SER A 167 -12.99 19.43 -10.94
CA SER A 167 -13.95 19.05 -11.99
C SER A 167 -15.40 18.97 -11.48
N ALA A 168 -15.60 18.54 -10.23
CA ALA A 168 -16.91 18.40 -9.61
C ALA A 168 -17.51 19.74 -9.14
N VAL A 169 -16.67 20.76 -8.86
CA VAL A 169 -17.11 22.07 -8.32
C VAL A 169 -18.19 22.72 -9.18
N MET A 170 -18.02 22.74 -10.51
CA MET A 170 -18.99 23.40 -11.40
C MET A 170 -20.35 22.69 -11.41
N LEU A 171 -20.36 21.36 -11.34
CA LEU A 171 -21.59 20.57 -11.29
C LEU A 171 -22.34 20.80 -9.97
N ILE A 172 -21.62 20.78 -8.85
CA ILE A 172 -22.17 21.03 -7.52
C ILE A 172 -22.70 22.47 -7.43
N ALA A 173 -21.94 23.45 -7.92
CA ALA A 173 -22.38 24.84 -7.97
C ALA A 173 -23.64 25.02 -8.81
N GLY A 174 -23.72 24.37 -9.97
CA GLY A 174 -24.91 24.37 -10.82
C GLY A 174 -26.13 23.80 -10.10
N GLN A 175 -25.98 22.69 -9.37
CA GLN A 175 -27.06 22.08 -8.58
C GLN A 175 -27.60 23.05 -7.51
N TYR A 176 -26.70 23.67 -6.73
CA TYR A 176 -27.11 24.64 -5.70
C TYR A 176 -27.75 25.91 -6.29
N LEU A 177 -27.25 26.41 -7.42
CA LEU A 177 -27.80 27.59 -8.08
C LEU A 177 -29.14 27.34 -8.78
N SER A 178 -29.38 26.11 -9.26
CA SER A 178 -30.64 25.72 -9.91
C SER A 178 -31.80 25.49 -8.92
N SER A 179 -31.49 25.35 -7.63
CA SER A 179 -32.46 25.07 -6.57
C SER A 179 -33.06 26.34 -5.95
N PHE A 180 -32.94 27.47 -6.64
CA PHE A 180 -33.59 28.75 -6.32
C PHE A 180 -34.66 29.11 -7.36
#